data_AF-A0A7Y0K916-F1
#
_entry.id   AF-A0A7Y0K916-F1
#
_cell.length_a   1.000
_cell.length_b   1.000
_cell.length_c   1.000
_cell.angle_alpha   90.00
_cell.angle_beta   90.00
_cell.angle_gamma   90.00
#
_symmetry.space_group_name_H-M   'P 1'
#
loop_
_entity.id
_entity.type
_entity.pdbx_description
1 polymer ?
#
loop_
_entity_poly.entity_id
_entity_poly.type
_entity_poly.pdbx_seq_one_letter_code
_entity_poly.pdbx_strand_id
1 'polypeptide(L)' 'MVRLNTLFQHKVKGWQSKQIIFQIPPSIGETIIIDKAYYKIVNIMHYAEDGSVEVVANAE' A
#
# COMPACT_ATOMS: atom_id res chain seq x y z
N MET A 1 -8.00 -11.28 -6.82
CA MET A 1 -7.91 -10.36 -5.66
C MET A 1 -6.52 -10.48 -5.08
N VAL A 2 -5.83 -9.37 -4.87
CA VAL A 2 -4.46 -9.28 -4.36
C VAL A 2 -4.49 -8.71 -2.96
N ARG A 3 -3.76 -9.34 -2.03
CA ARG A 3 -3.55 -8.81 -0.68
C ARG A 3 -2.36 -7.84 -0.73
N LEU A 4 -2.62 -6.57 -0.54
CA LEU A 4 -1.61 -5.53 -0.53
C LEU A 4 -1.22 -5.21 0.91
N ASN A 5 -0.03 -5.60 1.31
CA ASN A 5 0.55 -5.26 2.60
C ASN A 5 1.27 -3.91 2.45
N THR A 6 0.62 -2.83 2.88
CA THR A 6 1.09 -1.47 2.69
C THR A 6 1.77 -0.94 3.94
N LEU A 7 3.03 -0.55 3.83
CA LEU A 7 3.72 0.32 4.78
C LEU A 7 3.54 1.78 4.35
N PHE A 8 3.04 2.64 5.24
CA PHE A 8 2.78 4.04 4.92
C PHE A 8 3.08 4.98 6.09
N GLN A 9 3.43 6.23 5.76
CA GLN A 9 3.70 7.25 6.77
C GLN A 9 2.44 8.08 7.05
N HIS A 10 1.77 7.82 8.18
CA HIS A 10 0.64 8.58 8.65
C HIS A 10 1.10 9.90 9.30
N LYS A 11 0.50 11.03 8.93
CA LYS A 11 0.91 12.39 9.37
C LYS A 11 1.04 12.53 10.90
N VAL A 12 0.13 11.91 11.66
CA VAL A 12 0.10 12.02 13.14
C VAL A 12 0.74 10.82 13.85
N LYS A 13 0.71 9.63 13.22
CA LYS A 13 1.04 8.36 13.90
C LYS A 13 2.41 7.80 13.49
N GLY A 14 3.09 8.45 12.54
CA GLY A 14 4.34 7.94 11.97
C GLY A 14 4.10 6.75 11.05
N TRP A 15 5.08 5.84 10.98
CA TRP A 15 5.00 4.63 10.16
C TRP A 15 3.90 3.69 10.66
N GLN A 16 3.04 3.25 9.75
CA GLN A 16 1.93 2.35 9.98
C GLN A 16 1.90 1.28 8.88
N SER A 17 1.35 0.11 9.20
CA SER A 17 1.15 -0.97 8.24
C SER A 17 -0.33 -1.36 8.17
N LYS A 18 -0.85 -1.59 6.96
CA LYS A 18 -2.21 -2.10 6.78
C LYS A 18 -2.30 -3.03 5.58
N GLN A 19 -3.06 -4.12 5.73
CA GLN A 19 -3.42 -4.98 4.62
C GLN A 19 -4.70 -4.46 3.95
N ILE A 20 -4.68 -4.36 2.62
CA ILE A 20 -5.80 -3.91 1.79
C ILE A 20 -6.03 -4.96 0.71
N ILE A 21 -7.28 -5.28 0.41
CA ILE A 21 -7.60 -6.22 -0.68
C ILE A 21 -7.92 -5.40 -1.92
N PHE A 22 -7.15 -5.62 -2.99
CA PHE A 22 -7.38 -5.03 -4.31
C PHE A 22 -7.86 -6.09 -5.30
N GLN A 23 -8.59 -5.68 -6.34
CA GLN A 23 -8.96 -6.60 -7.42
C GLN A 23 -7.76 -6.95 -8.30
N ILE A 24 -6.96 -5.93 -8.63
CA ILE A 24 -5.77 -5.97 -9.50
C ILE A 24 -4.58 -5.40 -8.69
N PRO A 25 -3.37 -5.96 -8.81
CA PRO A 25 -2.20 -5.41 -8.12
C PRO A 25 -1.93 -3.98 -8.62
N PRO A 26 -1.85 -2.98 -7.72
CA PRO A 26 -1.60 -1.62 -8.12
C PRO A 26 -0.12 -1.41 -8.50
N SER A 27 0.13 -0.40 -9.33
CA SER A 27 1.44 -0.03 -9.84
C SER A 27 2.07 1.13 -9.04
N ILE A 28 3.38 1.29 -9.19
CA ILE A 28 4.09 2.47 -8.66
C ILE A 28 3.50 3.73 -9.29
N GLY A 29 3.21 4.72 -8.45
CA GLY A 29 2.60 5.99 -8.85
C GLY A 29 1.08 6.03 -8.75
N GLU A 30 0.41 4.88 -8.56
CA GLU A 30 -1.02 4.86 -8.30
C GLU A 30 -1.35 5.27 -6.86
N THR A 31 -2.54 5.86 -6.69
CA THR A 31 -3.03 6.32 -5.39
C THR A 31 -4.01 5.29 -4.82
N ILE A 32 -3.76 4.89 -3.57
CA ILE A 32 -4.60 4.00 -2.77
C ILE A 32 -5.24 4.77 -1.61
N ILE A 33 -6.41 4.31 -1.16
CA ILE A 33 -7.12 4.94 -0.04
C ILE A 33 -6.95 4.08 1.20
N ILE A 34 -6.45 4.68 2.27
CA ILE A 34 -6.29 4.05 3.59
C ILE A 34 -6.93 4.96 4.63
N ASP A 35 -7.92 4.44 5.36
CA ASP A 35 -8.59 5.18 6.44
C ASP A 35 -9.08 6.59 6.03
N LYS A 36 -9.65 6.67 4.82
CA LYS A 36 -10.14 7.92 4.17
C LYS A 36 -9.07 8.94 3.79
N ALA A 37 -7.79 8.56 3.82
CA ALA A 37 -6.68 9.36 3.32
C ALA A 37 -6.08 8.72 2.06
N TYR A 38 -5.54 9.57 1.18
CA TYR A 38 -4.92 9.17 -0.08
C TYR A 38 -3.43 8.97 0.09
N TYR A 39 -2.92 7.87 -0.43
CA TYR A 39 -1.50 7.51 -0.37
C TYR A 39 -1.04 7.08 -1.75
N LYS A 40 0.05 7.67 -2.24
CA LYS A 40 0.67 7.29 -3.50
C LYS A 40 1.68 6.18 -3.27
N ILE A 41 1.58 5.09 -4.03
CA ILE A 41 2.57 4.01 -4.00
C ILE A 41 3.87 4.53 -4.57
N VAL A 42 4.93 4.47 -3.78
CA VAL A 42 6.27 4.93 -4.15
C VAL A 42 7.23 3.77 -4.41
N ASN A 43 6.93 2.58 -3.88
CA ASN A 43 7.75 1.39 -4.09
C ASN A 43 6.93 0.10 -3.96
N ILE A 44 7.33 -0.94 -4.70
CA ILE A 44 6.86 -2.32 -4.54
C ILE A 44 8.07 -3.14 -4.09
N MET A 45 8.03 -3.63 -2.85
CA MET A 45 9.16 -4.31 -2.22
C MET A 45 9.26 -5.78 -2.65
N HIS A 46 8.13 -6.48 -2.64
CA HIS A 46 8.11 -7.92 -2.85
C HIS A 46 6.76 -8.41 -3.37
N TYR A 47 6.80 -9.39 -4.26
CA TYR A 47 5.66 -10.20 -4.67
C TYR A 47 5.81 -11.56 -4.00
N ALA A 48 4.99 -11.84 -2.99
CA ALA A 48 5.06 -13.07 -2.24
C ALA A 48 4.43 -14.24 -3.01
N GLU A 49 4.93 -15.45 -2.75
CA GLU A 49 4.44 -16.68 -3.39
C GLU A 49 2.96 -16.98 -3.06
N ASP A 50 2.44 -16.44 -1.96
CA ASP A 50 1.04 -16.54 -1.56
C ASP A 50 0.10 -15.56 -2.30
N GLY A 51 0.64 -14.78 -3.25
CA GLY A 51 -0.08 -13.80 -4.03
C GLY A 51 -0.32 -12.46 -3.31
N SER A 52 0.29 -12.25 -2.15
CA SER A 52 0.36 -10.92 -1.52
C SER A 52 1.48 -10.06 -2.11
N VAL A 53 1.33 -8.74 -2.01
CA VAL A 53 2.29 -7.76 -2.51
C VAL A 53 2.62 -6.78 -1.40
N GLU A 54 3.90 -6.59 -1.15
CA GLU A 54 4.40 -5.64 -0.15
C GLU A 54 4.76 -4.32 -0.82
N VAL A 55 4.19 -3.21 -0.34
CA VAL A 55 4.38 -1.89 -0.94
C VAL A 55 4.65 -0.82 0.10
N VAL A 56 5.32 0.25 -0.35
CA VAL A 56 5.49 1.48 0.42
C VAL A 56 4.67 2.57 -0.25
N ALA A 57 3.89 3.30 0.55
CA ALA A 57 3.08 4.41 0.08
C ALA A 57 3.27 5.66 0.95
N ASN A 58 3.30 6.83 0.32
CA ASN A 58 3.42 8.11 1.01
C ASN A 58 2.12 8.89 0.90
N ALA A 59 1.82 9.70 1.92
CA ALA A 59 0.68 10.61 1.85
C ALA A 59 0.85 11.53 0.63
N GLU A 60 -0.24 11.70 -0.12
CA GLU A 60 -0.30 12.72 -1.18
C GLU A 60 -0.40 14.14 -0.59
#